data_AF-A0A7V9ALV4-F1
#
_entry.id   AF-A0A7V9ALV4-F1
#
_cell.length_a   1.000
_cell.length_b   1.000
_cell.length_c   1.000
_cell.angle_alpha   90.00
_cell.angle_beta   90.00
_cell.angle_gamma   90.00
#
_symmetry.space_group_name_H-M   'P 1'
#
loop_
_entity.id
_entity.type
_entity.pdbx_description
1 polymer ?
#
loop_
_entity_poly.entity_id
_entity_poly.type
_entity_poly.pdbx_seq_one_letter_code
_entity_poly.pdbx_strand_id
1 'polypeptide(L)'
;MKKILGIIVCTVLFFASTNAQVKMADNVNTRDHASHQANKTHKKALMKELNLSKQQKSQMKQMHKSMKPQKKAIMENASLSAEQKKEQLKQLRMGQRNKMSSILTPEQLAKWKADKEMGRRKGK
;
A
#
# COMPACT_ATOMS: atom_id res chain seq x y z
N MET A 1 18.37 -50.37 -26.84
CA MET A 1 18.19 -51.20 -25.63
C MET A 1 16.99 -50.68 -24.84
N LYS A 2 16.07 -51.60 -24.51
CA LYS A 2 15.02 -51.59 -23.46
C LYS A 2 13.87 -50.55 -23.53
N LYS A 3 12.69 -51.06 -23.92
CA LYS A 3 11.34 -50.53 -23.66
C LYS A 3 10.82 -51.17 -22.36
N ILE A 4 10.33 -50.40 -21.38
CA ILE A 4 9.44 -50.79 -20.25
C ILE A 4 8.76 -49.48 -19.78
N LEU A 5 7.55 -49.10 -20.21
CA LEU A 5 6.20 -49.46 -19.71
C LEU A 5 6.06 -49.52 -18.18
N GLY A 6 5.38 -48.54 -17.57
CA GLY A 6 5.02 -48.60 -16.15
C GLY A 6 4.12 -47.45 -15.72
N ILE A 7 2.82 -47.61 -15.95
CA ILE A 7 1.72 -46.82 -15.38
C ILE A 7 1.74 -47.02 -13.86
N ILE A 8 1.78 -45.93 -13.08
CA ILE A 8 1.36 -45.95 -11.68
C ILE A 8 0.27 -44.89 -11.51
N VAL A 9 -0.96 -45.37 -11.71
CA VAL A 9 -2.15 -44.83 -11.06
C VAL A 9 -2.02 -45.19 -9.58
N CYS A 10 -1.71 -44.21 -8.74
CA CYS A 10 -1.96 -44.30 -7.30
C CYS A 10 -3.21 -43.48 -6.99
N THR A 11 -4.37 -44.08 -7.27
CA THR A 11 -5.60 -43.80 -6.54
C THR A 11 -5.38 -44.11 -5.06
N VAL A 12 -5.18 -43.08 -4.25
CA VAL A 12 -5.33 -43.16 -2.79
C VAL A 12 -6.71 -42.60 -2.45
N LEU A 13 -7.60 -43.52 -2.06
CA LEU A 13 -8.90 -43.24 -1.48
C LEU A 13 -8.74 -42.72 -0.04
N PHE A 14 -9.48 -41.66 0.24
CA PHE A 14 -10.13 -41.30 1.51
C PHE A 14 -9.35 -41.40 2.83
N PHE A 15 -8.96 -40.24 3.33
CA PHE A 15 -9.26 -39.89 4.72
C PHE A 15 -10.15 -38.65 4.74
N ALA A 16 -11.42 -38.84 5.08
CA ALA A 16 -12.32 -37.77 5.45
C ALA A 16 -11.91 -37.27 6.84
N SER A 17 -10.95 -36.33 6.90
CA SER A 17 -10.83 -35.46 8.05
C SER A 17 -12.00 -34.48 7.99
N THR A 18 -12.98 -34.71 8.86
CA THR A 18 -13.99 -33.71 9.19
C THR A 18 -13.27 -32.50 9.75
N ASN A 19 -12.86 -31.59 8.88
CA ASN A 19 -12.52 -30.24 9.30
C ASN A 19 -13.81 -29.67 9.86
N ALA A 20 -13.90 -29.64 11.19
CA ALA A 20 -14.85 -28.81 11.90
C ALA A 20 -14.74 -27.42 11.28
N GLN A 21 -15.70 -27.08 10.44
CA GLN A 21 -15.87 -25.73 9.94
C GLN A 21 -16.26 -24.90 11.15
N VAL A 22 -15.24 -24.37 11.84
CA VAL A 22 -15.45 -23.21 12.68
C VAL A 22 -15.91 -22.12 11.71
N LYS A 23 -17.23 -21.93 11.65
CA LYS A 23 -17.83 -20.71 11.12
C LYS A 23 -17.37 -19.59 12.05
N MET A 24 -16.20 -19.04 11.77
CA MET A 24 -15.81 -17.73 12.28
C MET A 24 -16.76 -16.75 11.61
N ALA A 25 -17.88 -16.51 12.28
CA ALA A 25 -18.87 -15.52 11.89
C ALA A 25 -18.19 -14.16 11.70
N ASP A 26 -18.61 -13.47 10.66
CA ASP A 26 -18.16 -12.16 10.23
C ASP A 26 -18.06 -11.15 11.38
N ASN A 27 -16.83 -10.78 11.78
CA ASN A 27 -16.61 -9.53 12.51
C ASN A 27 -15.21 -8.94 12.29
N VAL A 28 -14.82 -8.78 11.03
CA VAL A 28 -13.71 -7.91 10.63
C VAL A 28 -14.18 -7.06 9.46
N ASN A 29 -14.98 -6.01 9.71
CA ASN A 29 -15.15 -4.98 8.69
C ASN A 29 -15.70 -3.62 9.12
N THR A 30 -16.13 -3.40 10.37
CA THR A 30 -16.76 -2.11 10.71
C THR A 30 -15.76 -1.07 11.23
N ARG A 31 -14.61 -1.47 11.79
CA ARG A 31 -13.58 -0.55 12.31
C ARG A 31 -12.68 0.04 11.22
N ASP A 32 -12.36 -0.74 10.19
CA ASP A 32 -11.46 -0.30 9.12
C ASP A 32 -12.11 0.72 8.16
N HIS A 33 -13.42 0.59 7.91
CA HIS A 33 -14.15 1.51 7.04
C HIS A 33 -14.27 2.93 7.63
N ALA A 34 -14.45 3.06 8.94
CA ALA A 34 -14.54 4.37 9.61
C ALA A 34 -13.19 5.10 9.62
N SER A 35 -12.09 4.39 9.92
CA SER A 35 -10.75 4.99 9.95
C SER A 35 -10.28 5.41 8.55
N HIS A 36 -10.60 4.61 7.52
CA HIS A 36 -10.27 4.93 6.13
C HIS A 36 -11.00 6.18 5.62
N GLN A 37 -12.28 6.36 5.99
CA GLN A 37 -13.03 7.56 5.64
C GLN A 37 -12.48 8.81 6.35
N ALA A 38 -12.17 8.72 7.65
CA ALA A 38 -11.58 9.82 8.42
C ALA A 38 -10.21 10.26 7.85
N ASN A 39 -9.38 9.31 7.41
CA ASN A 39 -8.10 9.63 6.77
C ASN A 39 -8.26 10.34 5.41
N LYS A 40 -9.26 9.92 4.63
CA LYS A 40 -9.53 10.50 3.31
C LYS A 40 -10.06 11.93 3.42
N THR A 41 -10.93 12.21 4.40
CA THR A 41 -11.46 13.55 4.66
C THR A 41 -10.36 14.49 5.16
N HIS A 42 -9.51 14.03 6.08
CA HIS A 42 -8.37 14.80 6.59
C HIS A 42 -7.38 15.18 5.48
N LYS A 43 -6.98 14.21 4.63
CA LYS A 43 -6.10 14.50 3.48
C LYS A 43 -6.71 15.52 2.52
N LYS A 44 -8.03 15.47 2.28
CA LYS A 44 -8.72 16.45 1.42
C LYS A 44 -8.76 17.84 2.05
N ALA A 45 -8.92 17.93 3.38
CA ALA A 45 -8.88 19.19 4.12
C ALA A 45 -7.49 19.85 4.04
N LEU A 46 -6.43 19.10 4.31
CA LEU A 46 -5.05 19.61 4.20
C LEU A 46 -4.74 20.14 2.79
N MET A 47 -5.15 19.41 1.74
CA MET A 47 -4.92 19.85 0.36
C MET A 47 -5.67 21.15 0.01
N LYS A 48 -6.79 21.43 0.69
CA LYS A 48 -7.47 22.73 0.58
C LYS A 48 -6.70 23.80 1.36
N GLU A 49 -6.28 23.50 2.57
CA GLU A 49 -5.59 24.44 3.47
C GLU A 49 -4.22 24.89 2.95
N LEU A 50 -3.52 24.02 2.20
CA LEU A 50 -2.28 24.38 1.53
C LEU A 50 -2.47 25.40 0.40
N ASN A 51 -3.71 25.70 -0.02
CA ASN A 51 -4.02 26.66 -1.09
C ASN A 51 -3.16 26.45 -2.35
N LEU A 52 -2.97 25.19 -2.77
CA LEU A 52 -2.10 24.86 -3.89
C LEU A 52 -2.56 25.52 -5.19
N SER A 53 -1.60 26.10 -5.91
CA SER A 53 -1.84 26.67 -7.24
C SER A 53 -2.26 25.58 -8.25
N LYS A 54 -2.85 25.97 -9.38
CA LYS A 54 -3.23 25.03 -10.45
C LYS A 54 -2.02 24.22 -10.95
N GLN A 55 -0.86 24.88 -11.08
CA GLN A 55 0.39 24.26 -11.47
C GLN A 55 0.89 23.27 -10.41
N GLN A 56 0.92 23.65 -9.14
CA GLN A 56 1.31 22.76 -8.04
C GLN A 56 0.40 21.53 -7.96
N LYS A 57 -0.92 21.70 -8.11
CA LYS A 57 -1.89 20.58 -8.16
C LYS A 57 -1.63 19.63 -9.33
N SER A 58 -1.27 20.16 -10.50
CA SER A 58 -0.93 19.36 -11.68
C SER A 58 0.33 18.52 -11.43
N GLN A 59 1.40 19.16 -10.95
CA GLN A 59 2.66 18.48 -10.58
C GLN A 59 2.41 17.41 -9.52
N MET A 60 1.58 17.71 -8.52
CA MET A 60 1.18 16.76 -7.48
C MET A 60 0.48 15.52 -8.04
N LYS A 61 -0.45 15.74 -8.98
CA LYS A 61 -1.22 14.66 -9.62
C LYS A 61 -0.30 13.79 -10.47
N GLN A 62 0.61 14.39 -11.24
CA GLN A 62 1.57 13.67 -12.06
C GLN A 62 2.52 12.84 -11.19
N MET A 63 3.05 13.45 -10.12
CA MET A 63 3.91 12.79 -9.14
C MET A 63 3.18 11.59 -8.49
N HIS A 64 1.90 11.72 -8.12
CA HIS A 64 1.13 10.57 -7.61
C HIS A 64 0.86 9.50 -8.66
N LYS A 65 0.59 9.87 -9.91
CA LYS A 65 0.38 8.93 -11.01
C LYS A 65 1.63 8.08 -11.28
N SER A 66 2.84 8.67 -11.22
CA SER A 66 4.08 7.93 -11.44
C SER A 66 4.41 6.93 -10.33
N MET A 67 3.88 7.12 -9.13
CA MET A 67 4.15 6.25 -7.98
C MET A 67 3.48 4.88 -8.10
N LYS A 68 2.26 4.81 -8.66
CA LYS A 68 1.50 3.55 -8.77
C LYS A 68 2.23 2.46 -9.55
N PRO A 69 2.73 2.70 -10.78
CA PRO A 69 3.47 1.69 -11.53
C PRO A 69 4.80 1.31 -10.84
N GLN A 70 5.52 2.27 -10.25
CA GLN A 70 6.76 1.98 -9.52
C GLN A 70 6.53 1.07 -8.32
N LYS A 71 5.46 1.32 -7.54
CA LYS A 71 5.06 0.44 -6.45
C LYS A 71 4.70 -0.96 -6.96
N LYS A 72 3.95 -1.04 -8.06
CA LYS A 72 3.55 -2.32 -8.67
C LYS A 72 4.78 -3.13 -9.09
N ALA A 73 5.73 -2.50 -9.78
CA ALA A 73 6.98 -3.13 -10.21
C ALA A 73 7.78 -3.70 -9.03
N ILE A 74 7.89 -2.98 -7.91
CA ILE A 74 8.59 -3.46 -6.71
C ILE A 74 7.87 -4.67 -6.10
N MET A 75 6.53 -4.63 -6.04
CA MET A 75 5.73 -5.71 -5.45
C MET A 75 5.76 -6.99 -6.28
N GLU A 76 5.71 -6.86 -7.60
CA GLU A 76 5.67 -7.98 -8.55
C GLU A 76 7.05 -8.55 -8.86
N ASN A 77 8.13 -7.87 -8.44
CA ASN A 77 9.48 -8.38 -8.63
C ASN A 77 9.71 -9.65 -7.80
N ALA A 78 9.76 -10.80 -8.47
CA ALA A 78 9.97 -12.12 -7.84
C ALA A 78 11.41 -12.33 -7.34
N SER A 79 12.37 -11.55 -7.83
CA SER A 79 13.78 -11.62 -7.43
C SER A 79 14.08 -10.90 -6.11
N LEU A 80 13.11 -10.18 -5.53
CA LEU A 80 13.27 -9.46 -4.27
C LEU A 80 12.62 -10.20 -3.10
N SER A 81 13.36 -10.29 -1.99
CA SER A 81 12.80 -10.71 -0.70
C SER A 81 11.80 -9.68 -0.17
N ALA A 82 10.99 -10.08 0.81
CA ALA A 82 10.06 -9.17 1.48
C ALA A 82 10.76 -7.94 2.11
N GLU A 83 11.92 -8.16 2.74
CA GLU A 83 12.76 -7.09 3.32
C GLU A 83 13.28 -6.13 2.23
N GLN A 84 13.76 -6.67 1.11
CA GLN A 84 14.24 -5.85 -0.01
C GLN A 84 13.10 -5.04 -0.65
N LYS A 85 11.92 -5.64 -0.83
CA LYS A 85 10.71 -4.92 -1.30
C LYS A 85 10.35 -3.79 -0.33
N LYS A 86 10.35 -4.07 0.97
CA LYS A 86 10.04 -3.08 2.02
C LYS A 86 11.00 -1.90 1.97
N GLU A 87 12.31 -2.15 1.84
CA GLU A 87 13.31 -1.09 1.74
C GLU A 87 13.16 -0.28 0.45
N GLN A 88 12.99 -0.93 -0.70
CA GLN A 88 12.75 -0.21 -1.97
C GLN A 88 11.48 0.65 -1.92
N LEU A 89 10.41 0.16 -1.30
CA LEU A 89 9.18 0.93 -1.12
C LEU A 89 9.37 2.11 -0.16
N LYS A 90 10.24 1.97 0.84
CA LYS A 90 10.60 3.06 1.76
C LYS A 90 11.38 4.13 1.02
N GLN A 91 12.38 3.75 0.22
CA GLN A 91 13.14 4.66 -0.62
C GLN A 91 12.25 5.38 -1.63
N LEU A 92 11.35 4.65 -2.30
CA LEU A 92 10.35 5.24 -3.20
C LEU A 92 9.49 6.29 -2.47
N ARG A 93 9.03 5.98 -1.26
CA ARG A 93 8.25 6.93 -0.43
C ARG A 93 9.08 8.15 -0.02
N MET A 94 10.35 7.98 0.29
CA MET A 94 11.25 9.09 0.64
C MET A 94 11.50 10.01 -0.56
N GLY A 95 11.84 9.44 -1.73
CA GLY A 95 12.01 10.21 -2.96
C GLY A 95 10.75 11.00 -3.34
N GLN A 96 9.58 10.40 -3.14
CA GLN A 96 8.31 11.08 -3.37
C GLN A 96 8.08 12.26 -2.41
N ARG A 97 8.46 12.11 -1.13
CA ARG A 97 8.38 13.20 -0.16
C ARG A 97 9.30 14.36 -0.53
N ASN A 98 10.48 14.07 -1.06
CA ASN A 98 11.43 15.10 -1.50
C ASN A 98 10.89 15.87 -2.72
N LYS A 99 10.31 15.16 -3.70
CA LYS A 99 9.64 15.78 -4.86
C LYS A 99 8.42 16.61 -4.45
N MET A 100 7.66 16.14 -3.48
CA MET A 100 6.57 16.90 -2.88
C MET A 100 7.10 18.20 -2.26
N SER A 101 8.16 18.14 -1.45
CA SER A 101 8.70 19.35 -0.80
C SER A 101 9.24 20.38 -1.78
N SER A 102 9.70 19.98 -2.97
CA SER A 102 10.15 20.93 -3.99
C SER A 102 9.00 21.58 -4.77
N ILE A 103 7.77 21.05 -4.68
CA ILE A 103 6.58 21.65 -5.30
C ILE A 103 5.95 22.72 -4.37
N LEU A 104 6.12 22.58 -3.06
CA LEU A 104 5.51 23.44 -2.05
C LEU A 104 6.39 24.65 -1.75
N THR A 105 5.76 25.78 -1.39
CA THR A 105 6.48 26.91 -0.80
C THR A 105 6.95 26.57 0.63
N PRO A 106 7.92 27.30 1.21
CA PRO A 106 8.36 27.06 2.58
C PRO A 106 7.22 27.06 3.61
N GLU A 107 6.27 27.99 3.48
CA GLU A 107 5.10 28.09 4.36
C GLU A 107 4.15 26.88 4.19
N GLN A 108 3.87 26.47 2.95
CA GLN A 108 3.06 25.29 2.66
C GLN A 108 3.73 24.01 3.19
N LEU A 109 5.05 23.92 3.07
CA LEU A 109 5.83 22.80 3.59
C LEU A 109 5.76 22.72 5.12
N ALA A 110 5.82 23.87 5.82
CA ALA A 110 5.69 23.93 7.27
C ALA A 110 4.31 23.42 7.73
N LYS A 111 3.22 23.90 7.11
CA LYS A 111 1.86 23.41 7.38
C LYS A 111 1.72 21.91 7.15
N TRP A 112 2.26 21.41 6.04
CA TRP A 112 2.25 19.98 5.73
C TRP A 112 3.03 19.13 6.75
N LYS A 113 4.17 19.63 7.26
CA LYS A 113 4.95 18.94 8.30
C LYS A 113 4.18 18.90 9.63
N ALA A 114 3.57 20.02 10.03
CA ALA A 114 2.78 20.11 11.26
C ALA A 114 1.59 19.15 11.25
N ASP A 115 0.84 19.11 10.14
CA ASP A 115 -0.27 18.19 9.95
C ASP A 115 0.16 16.72 10.09
N LYS A 116 1.29 16.36 9.46
CA LYS A 116 1.84 15.01 9.54
C LYS A 116 2.17 14.62 10.99
N GLU A 117 2.77 15.52 11.78
CA GLU A 117 3.08 15.22 13.17
C GLU A 117 1.81 15.08 14.01
N MET A 118 0.80 15.91 13.77
CA MET A 118 -0.51 15.80 14.41
C MET A 118 -1.20 14.46 14.10
N GLY A 119 -1.18 14.02 12.83
CA GLY A 119 -1.69 12.71 12.45
C GLY A 119 -0.93 11.55 13.10
N ARG A 120 0.39 11.70 13.29
CA ARG A 120 1.23 10.69 13.97
C ARG A 120 0.94 10.59 15.47
N ARG A 121 0.58 11.72 16.12
CA ARG A 121 0.17 11.75 17.53
C ARG A 121 -1.20 11.12 17.77
N LYS A 122 -2.14 11.27 16.84
CA LYS A 122 -3.50 10.69 16.94
C LYS A 122 -3.58 9.19 16.64
N GLY A 123 -2.56 8.63 15.99
CA GLY A 123 -2.48 7.21 15.63
C GLY A 123 -1.67 6.35 16.59
N LYS A 124 -1.24 6.89 17.73
CA LYS A 124 -0.65 6.16 18.86
C LYS A 124 -1.67 6.08 19.99
#